data_AF-A0A7I8EIK1-F1
#
_entry.id   AF-A0A7I8EIK1-F1
#
_cell.length_a   1.000
_cell.length_b   1.000
_cell.length_c   1.000
_cell.angle_alpha   90.00
_cell.angle_beta   90.00
_cell.angle_gamma   90.00
#
_symmetry.space_group_name_H-M   'P 1'
#
loop_
_entity.id
_entity.type
_entity.pdbx_description
1 polymer ?
#
loop_
_entity_poly.entity_id
_entity_poly.type
_entity_poly.pdbx_seq_one_letter_code
_entity_poly.pdbx_strand_id
1 'polypeptide(L)'
;MSTAETIDAVELAEIYTRRWPLQENIIRDFLLPLGLDTNHGYSKRPVENSEVAKKRAALEKRLANVQRWAEGARKRSLNASKLYTKRCKLTKERARELYRVLNDHLMELEQQGMEDWRVRKTIKEEKAVADAEIEEYQQRQWKAYETSNQEHRKCERYCQEQRQLLRALENLKAHERVMYELDNQKDQVMTVFKVALVNLVMWTRDHYFPESYAHATWKRLAPFFHLPGLVTQGQDVVEVSLRPFNDKRYNQDLEALCERVNAAAPCLPDGRRLQLSVQMNTVARPILDVQKRRVA
;
A
#
# COMPACT_ATOMS: atom_id res chain seq x y z
N MET A 1 -19.01 21.85 9.66
CA MET A 1 -20.17 22.26 10.49
C MET A 1 -20.66 21.01 11.21
N SER A 2 -20.44 20.94 12.52
CA SER A 2 -20.92 19.86 13.39
C SER A 2 -22.24 20.33 14.00
N THR A 3 -23.35 19.75 13.58
CA THR A 3 -24.67 19.98 14.17
C THR A 3 -24.88 18.97 15.28
N ALA A 4 -24.49 19.32 16.51
CA ALA A 4 -25.03 18.72 17.71
C ALA A 4 -25.23 19.85 18.72
N GLU A 5 -26.46 19.97 19.20
CA GLU A 5 -26.86 20.90 20.27
C GLU A 5 -25.93 20.74 21.47
N THR A 6 -25.69 21.83 22.19
CA THR A 6 -24.73 21.90 23.31
C THR A 6 -25.16 21.00 24.46
N ILE A 7 -24.71 19.74 24.44
CA ILE A 7 -24.86 18.78 25.55
C ILE A 7 -24.10 19.32 26.76
N ASP A 8 -24.74 19.30 27.93
CA ASP A 8 -24.13 19.70 29.20
C ASP A 8 -22.91 18.82 29.53
N ALA A 9 -21.86 19.40 30.12
CA ALA A 9 -20.61 18.70 30.39
C ALA A 9 -20.80 17.51 31.36
N VAL A 10 -21.75 17.63 32.30
CA VAL A 10 -22.11 16.54 33.22
C VAL A 10 -22.84 15.42 32.46
N GLU A 11 -23.79 15.78 31.60
CA GLU A 11 -24.52 14.83 30.77
C GLU A 11 -23.60 14.08 29.81
N LEU A 12 -22.62 14.77 29.19
CA LEU A 12 -21.60 14.14 28.35
C LEU A 12 -20.73 13.14 29.14
N ALA A 13 -20.33 13.50 30.37
CA ALA A 13 -19.55 12.62 31.25
C ALA A 13 -20.36 11.38 31.70
N GLU A 14 -21.65 11.55 31.97
CA GLU A 14 -22.55 10.44 32.29
C GLU A 14 -22.78 9.52 31.09
N ILE A 15 -23.04 10.06 29.89
CA ILE A 15 -23.17 9.28 28.66
C ILE A 15 -21.88 8.49 28.40
N TYR A 16 -20.72 9.13 28.56
CA TYR A 16 -19.43 8.48 28.37
C TYR A 16 -19.19 7.35 29.40
N THR A 17 -19.58 7.56 30.66
CA THR A 17 -19.48 6.54 31.72
C THR A 17 -20.43 5.37 31.48
N ARG A 18 -21.68 5.65 31.09
CA ARG A 18 -22.71 4.65 30.79
C ARG A 18 -22.38 3.82 29.54
N ARG A 19 -21.54 4.32 28.64
CA ARG A 19 -21.05 3.57 27.47
C ARG A 19 -20.27 2.32 27.86
N TRP A 20 -19.45 2.39 28.91
CA TRP A 20 -18.53 1.31 29.28
C TRP A 20 -19.24 -0.03 29.56
N PRO A 21 -20.27 -0.11 30.43
CA PRO A 21 -21.01 -1.35 30.66
C PRO A 21 -21.83 -1.82 29.45
N LEU A 22 -22.20 -0.92 28.54
CA LEU A 22 -23.03 -1.21 27.37
C LEU A 22 -22.23 -1.55 26.10
N GLN A 23 -20.92 -1.31 26.06
CA GLN A 23 -20.08 -1.60 24.89
C GLN A 23 -18.89 -2.47 25.29
N GLU A 24 -18.04 -1.98 26.18
CA GLU A 24 -16.76 -2.65 26.50
C GLU A 24 -16.98 -3.97 27.25
N ASN A 25 -17.92 -3.98 28.20
CA ASN A 25 -18.26 -5.21 28.91
C ASN A 25 -18.92 -6.23 27.99
N ILE A 26 -19.73 -5.81 27.01
CA ILE A 26 -20.32 -6.74 26.03
C ILE A 26 -19.22 -7.37 25.16
N ILE A 27 -18.27 -6.57 24.70
CA ILE A 27 -17.14 -7.07 23.90
C ILE A 27 -16.36 -8.11 24.71
N ARG A 28 -16.02 -7.78 25.96
CA ARG A 28 -15.24 -8.67 26.84
C ARG A 28 -16.01 -9.93 27.24
N ASP A 29 -17.28 -9.78 27.61
CA ASP A 29 -18.03 -10.87 28.24
C ASP A 29 -18.74 -11.77 27.24
N PHE A 30 -19.04 -11.28 26.02
CA PHE A 30 -19.76 -12.05 25.01
C PHE A 30 -18.94 -12.25 23.73
N LEU A 31 -18.33 -11.21 23.17
CA LEU A 31 -17.66 -11.34 21.87
C LEU A 31 -16.32 -12.08 21.95
N LEU A 32 -15.48 -11.83 22.96
CA LEU A 32 -14.22 -12.56 23.12
C LEU A 32 -14.42 -14.07 23.37
N PRO A 33 -15.33 -14.53 24.25
CA PRO A 33 -15.58 -15.97 24.41
C PRO A 33 -16.16 -16.65 23.18
N LEU A 34 -16.87 -15.91 22.32
CA LEU A 34 -17.32 -16.37 20.99
C LEU A 34 -16.23 -16.23 19.92
N GLY A 35 -15.01 -15.92 20.36
CA GLY A 35 -13.79 -15.89 19.60
C GLY A 35 -13.69 -14.70 18.67
N LEU A 36 -14.26 -13.52 18.92
CA LEU A 36 -14.15 -12.35 18.02
C LEU A 36 -12.70 -12.06 17.56
N ASP A 37 -11.73 -12.36 18.40
CA ASP A 37 -10.28 -12.26 18.17
C ASP A 37 -9.68 -13.38 17.30
N THR A 38 -10.44 -14.44 17.00
CA THR A 38 -9.99 -15.52 16.10
C THR A 38 -9.99 -15.07 14.65
N ASN A 39 -8.80 -15.14 14.05
CA ASN A 39 -8.62 -15.04 12.60
C ASN A 39 -9.12 -16.32 11.93
N HIS A 40 -10.04 -16.20 10.98
CA HIS A 40 -10.61 -17.34 10.24
C HIS A 40 -9.81 -17.68 8.98
N GLY A 41 -8.72 -16.98 8.75
CA GLY A 41 -7.76 -17.23 7.68
C GLY A 41 -7.83 -16.16 6.60
N TYR A 42 -6.67 -15.91 5.98
CA TYR A 42 -6.50 -14.94 4.92
C TYR A 42 -6.13 -15.66 3.63
N SER A 43 -6.87 -15.43 2.55
CA SER A 43 -6.34 -15.68 1.21
C SER A 43 -5.35 -14.56 0.86
N LYS A 44 -4.19 -14.93 0.34
CA LYS A 44 -3.22 -13.97 -0.21
C LYS A 44 -3.43 -13.90 -1.71
N ARG A 45 -3.74 -12.72 -2.23
CA ARG A 45 -3.81 -12.49 -3.67
C ARG A 45 -2.56 -11.72 -4.09
N PRO A 46 -1.79 -12.19 -5.09
CA PRO A 46 -0.67 -11.42 -5.61
C PRO A 46 -1.23 -10.16 -6.28
N VAL A 47 -0.68 -9.01 -5.91
CA VAL A 47 -1.05 -7.70 -6.46
C VAL A 47 0.19 -7.01 -6.98
N GLU A 48 0.03 -6.19 -8.02
CA GLU A 48 1.10 -5.36 -8.52
C GLU A 48 1.61 -4.43 -7.41
N ASN A 49 2.92 -4.43 -7.20
CA ASN A 49 3.53 -3.53 -6.25
C ASN A 49 3.53 -2.10 -6.83
N SER A 50 2.50 -1.33 -6.47
CA SER A 50 2.31 0.04 -6.97
C SER A 50 3.52 0.96 -6.74
N GLU A 51 4.28 0.75 -5.68
CA GLU A 51 5.50 1.51 -5.40
C GLU A 51 6.64 1.14 -6.35
N VAL A 52 6.80 -0.16 -6.67
CA VAL A 52 7.75 -0.61 -7.69
C VAL A 52 7.35 -0.11 -9.07
N ALA A 53 6.06 -0.17 -9.40
CA ALA A 53 5.52 0.33 -10.67
C ALA A 53 5.78 1.83 -10.85
N LYS A 54 5.49 2.66 -9.84
CA LYS A 54 5.80 4.10 -9.85
C LYS A 54 7.30 4.37 -10.03
N LYS A 55 8.15 3.64 -9.30
CA LYS A 55 9.61 3.77 -9.41
C LYS A 55 10.11 3.40 -10.81
N ARG A 56 9.59 2.32 -11.39
CA ARG A 56 9.89 1.89 -12.77
C ARG A 56 9.52 2.98 -13.77
N ALA A 57 8.28 3.48 -13.71
CA ALA A 57 7.81 4.53 -14.59
C ALA A 57 8.64 5.82 -14.49
N ALA A 58 9.04 6.21 -13.27
CA ALA A 58 9.89 7.38 -13.06
C ALA A 58 11.30 7.21 -13.68
N LEU A 59 11.91 6.03 -13.50
CA LEU A 59 13.22 5.71 -14.07
C LEU A 59 13.17 5.64 -15.61
N GLU A 60 12.15 5.00 -16.19
CA GLU A 60 11.96 4.92 -17.64
C GLU A 60 11.74 6.30 -18.26
N LYS A 61 10.92 7.16 -17.64
CA LYS A 61 10.73 8.53 -18.08
C LYS A 61 12.04 9.33 -18.06
N ARG A 62 12.85 9.16 -17.02
CA ARG A 62 14.15 9.83 -16.93
C ARG A 62 15.12 9.29 -17.98
N LEU A 63 15.14 7.98 -18.21
CA LEU A 63 15.95 7.34 -19.24
C LEU A 63 15.64 7.91 -20.63
N ALA A 64 14.36 8.01 -20.98
CA ALA A 64 13.92 8.58 -22.26
C ALA A 64 14.35 10.05 -22.43
N ASN A 65 14.32 10.84 -21.36
CA ASN A 65 14.78 12.23 -21.40
C ASN A 65 16.30 12.32 -21.62
N VAL A 66 17.07 11.53 -20.87
CA VAL A 66 18.53 11.50 -20.98
C VAL A 66 18.98 11.06 -22.37
N GLN A 67 18.31 10.06 -22.96
CA GLN A 67 18.57 9.62 -24.34
C GLN A 67 18.35 10.76 -25.36
N ARG A 68 17.21 11.46 -25.27
CA ARG A 68 16.94 12.62 -26.14
C ARG A 68 17.98 13.73 -25.98
N TRP A 69 18.41 14.01 -24.75
CA TRP A 69 19.45 15.02 -24.49
C TRP A 69 20.82 14.58 -24.99
N ALA A 70 21.17 13.31 -24.87
CA ALA A 70 22.42 12.74 -25.40
C ALA A 70 22.47 12.91 -26.92
N GLU A 71 21.42 12.55 -27.63
CA GLU A 71 21.32 12.72 -29.09
C GLU A 71 21.43 14.19 -29.50
N GLY A 72 20.72 15.08 -28.79
CA GLY A 72 20.78 16.52 -29.02
C GLY A 72 22.19 17.08 -28.83
N ALA A 73 22.87 16.69 -27.74
CA ALA A 73 24.25 17.08 -27.47
C ALA A 73 25.22 16.55 -28.52
N ARG A 74 25.04 15.30 -28.97
CA ARG A 74 25.83 14.70 -30.08
C ARG A 74 25.71 15.51 -31.36
N LYS A 75 24.48 15.85 -31.76
CA LYS A 75 24.23 16.65 -32.97
C LYS A 75 24.87 18.05 -32.86
N ARG A 76 24.75 18.71 -31.72
CA ARG A 76 25.37 20.03 -31.49
C ARG A 76 26.90 19.96 -31.49
N SER A 77 27.49 18.95 -30.84
CA SER A 77 28.93 18.71 -30.86
C SER A 77 29.46 18.48 -32.29
N LEU A 78 28.78 17.64 -33.08
CA LEU A 78 29.13 17.40 -34.48
C LEU A 78 29.09 18.70 -35.30
N ASN A 79 28.04 19.50 -35.14
CA ASN A 79 27.89 20.76 -35.87
C ASN A 79 28.96 21.79 -35.48
N ALA A 80 29.27 21.91 -34.17
CA ALA A 80 30.34 22.77 -33.68
C ALA A 80 31.73 22.31 -34.17
N SER A 81 31.98 21.01 -34.21
CA SER A 81 33.20 20.43 -34.78
C SER A 81 33.34 20.75 -36.27
N LYS A 82 32.27 20.59 -37.07
CA LYS A 82 32.26 20.99 -38.49
C LYS A 82 32.55 22.48 -38.66
N LEU A 83 31.95 23.33 -37.81
CA LEU A 83 32.19 24.76 -37.83
C LEU A 83 33.65 25.10 -37.48
N TYR A 84 34.21 24.44 -36.47
CA TYR A 84 35.62 24.57 -36.11
C TYR A 84 36.52 24.21 -37.29
N THR A 85 36.31 23.07 -37.95
CA THR A 85 37.09 22.67 -39.13
C THR A 85 37.00 23.71 -40.25
N LYS A 86 35.81 24.26 -40.52
CA LYS A 86 35.62 25.33 -41.51
C LYS A 86 36.39 26.59 -41.13
N ARG A 87 36.32 27.01 -39.85
CA ARG A 87 37.04 28.19 -39.35
C ARG A 87 38.55 28.00 -39.42
N CYS A 88 39.09 26.84 -39.04
CA CYS A 88 40.51 26.54 -39.16
C CYS A 88 41.02 26.71 -40.60
N LYS A 89 40.25 26.26 -41.60
CA LYS A 89 40.61 26.44 -43.01
C LYS A 89 40.66 27.92 -43.39
N LEU A 90 39.60 28.64 -43.04
CA LEU A 90 39.49 30.07 -43.35
C LEU A 90 40.56 30.92 -42.65
N THR A 91 40.86 30.65 -41.37
CA THR A 91 41.95 31.31 -40.64
C THR A 91 43.30 31.06 -41.31
N LYS A 92 43.57 29.82 -41.74
CA LYS A 92 44.82 29.46 -42.44
C LYS A 92 44.94 30.16 -43.79
N GLU A 93 43.86 30.18 -44.57
CA GLU A 93 43.82 30.85 -45.88
C GLU A 93 44.06 32.36 -45.71
N ARG A 94 43.35 33.00 -44.77
CA ARG A 94 43.50 34.44 -44.51
C ARG A 94 44.88 34.80 -43.98
N ALA A 95 45.43 34.02 -43.05
CA ALA A 95 46.78 34.23 -42.53
C ALA A 95 47.82 34.13 -43.65
N ARG A 96 47.70 33.14 -44.55
CA ARG A 96 48.60 33.02 -45.71
C ARG A 96 48.51 34.23 -46.63
N GLU A 97 47.30 34.72 -46.91
CA GLU A 97 47.10 35.90 -47.75
C GLU A 97 47.74 37.15 -47.15
N LEU A 98 47.48 37.42 -45.87
CA LEU A 98 48.03 38.59 -45.15
C LEU A 98 49.55 38.54 -45.11
N TYR A 99 50.16 37.41 -44.73
CA TYR A 99 51.62 37.30 -44.71
C TYR A 99 52.25 37.29 -46.11
N ARG A 100 51.53 36.85 -47.15
CA ARG A 100 52.01 36.98 -48.53
C ARG A 100 52.12 38.45 -48.93
N VAL A 101 51.06 39.24 -48.72
CA VAL A 101 51.07 40.69 -48.99
C VAL A 101 52.18 41.39 -48.19
N LEU A 102 52.38 40.99 -46.94
CA LEU A 102 53.40 41.56 -46.06
C LEU A 102 54.83 41.24 -46.53
N ASN A 103 55.06 40.02 -47.02
CA ASN A 103 56.33 39.62 -47.62
C ASN A 103 56.58 40.33 -48.96
N ASP A 104 55.55 40.46 -49.81
CA ASP A 104 55.65 41.17 -51.09
C ASP A 104 56.02 42.64 -50.84
N HIS A 105 55.38 43.29 -49.85
CA HIS A 105 55.70 44.66 -49.46
C HIS A 105 57.11 44.80 -48.88
N LEU A 106 57.57 43.86 -48.03
CA LEU A 106 58.94 43.84 -47.54
C LEU A 106 59.96 43.84 -48.70
N MET A 107 59.74 42.98 -49.71
CA MET A 107 60.61 42.91 -50.89
C MET A 107 60.63 44.22 -51.68
N GLU A 108 59.48 44.90 -51.81
CA GLU A 108 59.40 46.21 -52.49
C GLU A 108 60.17 47.29 -51.73
N LEU A 109 60.05 47.35 -50.40
CA LEU A 109 60.76 48.34 -49.57
C LEU A 109 62.27 48.11 -49.57
N GLU A 110 62.72 46.85 -49.63
CA GLU A 110 64.13 46.49 -49.80
C GLU A 110 64.67 46.90 -51.17
N GLN A 111 63.90 46.71 -52.25
CA GLN A 111 64.27 47.13 -53.60
C GLN A 111 64.35 48.65 -53.78
N GLN A 112 63.54 49.40 -53.03
CA GLN A 112 63.57 50.87 -53.03
C GLN A 112 64.79 51.46 -52.30
N GLY A 113 65.64 50.61 -51.69
CA GLY A 113 66.88 51.05 -51.04
C GLY A 113 66.66 51.87 -49.77
N MET A 114 65.52 51.68 -49.09
CA MET A 114 65.25 52.34 -47.82
C MET A 114 66.22 51.87 -46.72
N GLU A 115 66.48 52.74 -45.75
CA GLU A 115 67.30 52.34 -44.60
C GLU A 115 66.65 51.21 -43.79
N ASP A 116 67.44 50.18 -43.50
CA ASP A 116 67.02 48.92 -42.87
C ASP A 116 66.19 49.13 -41.58
N TRP A 117 66.56 50.10 -40.74
CA TRP A 117 65.81 50.38 -39.51
C TRP A 117 64.39 50.91 -39.78
N ARG A 118 64.18 51.65 -40.87
CA ARG A 118 62.85 52.14 -41.27
C ARG A 118 62.00 51.01 -41.84
N VAL A 119 62.58 50.17 -42.71
CA VAL A 119 61.90 48.98 -43.26
C VAL A 119 61.41 48.08 -42.13
N ARG A 120 62.29 47.76 -41.17
CA ARG A 120 61.94 46.94 -40.00
C ARG A 120 60.82 47.55 -39.16
N LYS A 121 60.80 48.87 -38.99
CA LYS A 121 59.75 49.55 -38.23
C LYS A 121 58.40 49.45 -38.93
N THR A 122 58.33 49.79 -40.21
CA THR A 122 57.09 49.77 -41.01
C THR A 122 56.50 48.37 -41.08
N ILE A 123 57.34 47.36 -41.40
CA ILE A 123 56.92 45.96 -41.47
C ILE A 123 56.47 45.43 -40.11
N LYS A 124 57.08 45.87 -39.01
CA LYS A 124 56.64 45.51 -37.66
C LYS A 124 55.25 46.06 -37.34
N GLU A 125 54.97 47.30 -37.74
CA GLU A 125 53.66 47.93 -37.54
C GLU A 125 52.57 47.25 -38.38
N GLU A 126 52.84 46.97 -39.66
CA GLU A 126 51.91 46.25 -40.54
C GLU A 126 51.70 44.80 -40.09
N LYS A 127 52.76 44.14 -39.62
CA LYS A 127 52.65 42.80 -39.04
C LYS A 127 51.76 42.79 -37.81
N ALA A 128 51.86 43.81 -36.96
CA ALA A 128 50.98 43.90 -35.78
C ALA A 128 49.50 44.01 -36.18
N VAL A 129 49.19 44.72 -37.27
CA VAL A 129 47.81 44.80 -37.81
C VAL A 129 47.35 43.44 -38.36
N ALA A 130 48.19 42.77 -39.14
CA ALA A 130 47.90 41.44 -39.69
C ALA A 130 47.72 40.40 -38.58
N ASP A 131 48.58 40.41 -37.56
CA ASP A 131 48.52 39.52 -36.40
C ASP A 131 47.23 39.77 -35.59
N ALA A 132 46.83 41.02 -35.39
CA ALA A 132 45.58 41.37 -34.72
C ALA A 132 44.33 40.86 -35.49
N GLU A 133 44.32 40.98 -36.83
CA GLU A 133 43.23 40.44 -37.64
C GLU A 133 43.18 38.90 -37.53
N ILE A 134 44.33 38.23 -37.64
CA ILE A 134 44.42 36.77 -37.49
C ILE A 134 43.96 36.32 -36.10
N GLU A 135 44.28 37.08 -35.05
CA GLU A 135 43.84 36.80 -33.69
C GLU A 135 42.32 36.76 -33.56
N GLU A 136 41.57 37.67 -34.21
CA GLU A 136 40.11 37.61 -34.23
C GLU A 136 39.57 36.30 -34.82
N TYR A 137 40.19 35.84 -35.92
CA TYR A 137 39.83 34.57 -36.54
C TYR A 137 40.16 33.38 -35.64
N GLN A 138 41.31 33.42 -34.96
CA GLN A 138 41.71 32.41 -33.98
C GLN A 138 40.75 32.38 -32.78
N GLN A 139 40.31 33.53 -32.27
CA GLN A 139 39.31 33.61 -31.20
C GLN A 139 37.98 32.97 -31.63
N ARG A 140 37.50 33.24 -32.85
CA ARG A 140 36.28 32.62 -33.39
C ARG A 140 36.44 31.11 -33.57
N GLN A 141 37.62 30.66 -34.01
CA GLN A 141 37.97 29.24 -34.07
C GLN A 141 37.94 28.61 -32.68
N TRP A 142 38.55 29.26 -31.68
CA TRP A 142 38.59 28.73 -30.32
C TRP A 142 37.21 28.57 -29.71
N LYS A 143 36.35 29.58 -29.86
CA LYS A 143 34.95 29.51 -29.41
C LYS A 143 34.20 28.32 -29.99
N ALA A 144 34.41 28.01 -31.27
CA ALA A 144 33.77 26.85 -31.92
C ALA A 144 34.28 25.52 -31.35
N TYR A 145 35.58 25.42 -31.09
CA TYR A 145 36.18 24.24 -30.46
C TYR A 145 35.71 24.04 -29.01
N GLU A 146 35.71 25.10 -28.20
CA GLU A 146 35.23 25.04 -26.83
C GLU A 146 33.77 24.59 -26.78
N THR A 147 32.92 25.16 -27.66
CA THR A 147 31.52 24.75 -27.79
C THR A 147 31.41 23.26 -28.14
N SER A 148 32.22 22.78 -29.10
CA SER A 148 32.25 21.36 -29.49
C SER A 148 32.60 20.45 -28.31
N ASN A 149 33.64 20.82 -27.55
CA ASN A 149 34.08 20.06 -26.38
C ASN A 149 33.09 20.11 -25.22
N GLN A 150 32.45 21.25 -24.97
CA GLN A 150 31.42 21.39 -23.95
C GLN A 150 30.21 20.50 -24.29
N GLU A 151 29.74 20.49 -25.53
CA GLU A 151 28.64 19.62 -25.97
C GLU A 151 29.05 18.15 -25.97
N HIS A 152 30.31 17.83 -26.29
CA HIS A 152 30.83 16.47 -26.18
C HIS A 152 30.81 15.97 -24.74
N ARG A 153 31.32 16.77 -23.79
CA ARG A 153 31.28 16.46 -22.34
C ARG A 153 29.85 16.32 -21.83
N LYS A 154 28.89 17.10 -22.34
CA LYS A 154 27.45 16.90 -22.03
C LYS A 154 26.99 15.52 -22.50
N CYS A 155 27.31 15.14 -23.74
CA CYS A 155 26.97 13.81 -24.27
C CYS A 155 27.56 12.69 -23.41
N GLU A 156 28.84 12.79 -23.02
CA GLU A 156 29.47 11.77 -22.17
C GLU A 156 28.77 11.62 -20.82
N ARG A 157 28.43 12.74 -20.17
CA ARG A 157 27.66 12.74 -18.92
C ARG A 157 26.31 12.07 -19.08
N TYR A 158 25.56 12.39 -20.14
CA TYR A 158 24.28 11.75 -20.42
C TYR A 158 24.43 10.24 -20.70
N CYS A 159 25.48 9.82 -21.42
CA CYS A 159 25.74 8.38 -21.62
C CYS A 159 26.15 7.65 -20.33
N GLN A 160 26.81 8.32 -19.39
CA GLN A 160 27.09 7.77 -18.06
C GLN A 160 25.79 7.65 -17.24
N GLU A 161 24.98 8.70 -17.21
CA GLU A 161 23.68 8.69 -16.53
C GLU A 161 22.75 7.62 -17.10
N GLN A 162 22.70 7.47 -18.43
CA GLN A 162 21.93 6.42 -19.09
C GLN A 162 22.32 5.02 -18.58
N ARG A 163 23.62 4.73 -18.46
CA ARG A 163 24.12 3.45 -17.93
C ARG A 163 23.71 3.25 -16.47
N GLN A 164 23.75 4.30 -15.65
CA GLN A 164 23.31 4.22 -14.26
C GLN A 164 21.80 3.95 -14.15
N LEU A 165 20.98 4.59 -15.00
CA LEU A 165 19.53 4.39 -15.04
C LEU A 165 19.16 2.97 -15.50
N LEU A 166 19.85 2.44 -16.50
CA LEU A 166 19.66 1.05 -16.95
C LEU A 166 20.00 0.06 -15.82
N ARG A 167 21.13 0.26 -15.14
CA ARG A 167 21.47 -0.55 -13.94
C ARG A 167 20.44 -0.41 -12.83
N ALA A 168 19.89 0.78 -12.61
CA ALA A 168 18.84 0.98 -11.61
C ALA A 168 17.55 0.23 -11.97
N LEU A 169 17.17 0.19 -13.25
CA LEU A 169 16.04 -0.60 -13.74
C LEU A 169 16.27 -2.10 -13.59
N GLU A 170 17.46 -2.59 -13.93
CA GLU A 170 17.85 -3.99 -13.74
C GLU A 170 17.83 -4.37 -12.26
N ASN A 171 18.41 -3.53 -11.40
CA ASN A 171 18.39 -3.72 -9.95
C ASN A 171 16.96 -3.73 -9.41
N LEU A 172 16.08 -2.83 -9.88
CA LEU A 172 14.68 -2.79 -9.47
C LEU A 172 13.96 -4.08 -9.86
N LYS A 173 14.22 -4.62 -11.06
CA LYS A 173 13.67 -5.90 -11.52
C LYS A 173 14.20 -7.08 -10.70
N ALA A 174 15.49 -7.08 -10.35
CA ALA A 174 16.10 -8.16 -9.56
C ALA A 174 15.61 -8.20 -8.11
N HIS A 175 15.25 -7.05 -7.54
CA HIS A 175 14.77 -6.95 -6.15
C HIS A 175 13.24 -6.81 -6.05
N GLU A 176 12.52 -7.00 -7.16
CA GLU A 176 11.06 -6.94 -7.18
C GLU A 176 10.48 -8.08 -6.34
N ARG A 177 9.83 -7.73 -5.24
CA ARG A 177 9.11 -8.68 -4.39
C ARG A 177 7.65 -8.68 -4.77
N VAL A 178 7.08 -9.87 -4.90
CA VAL A 178 5.64 -10.06 -5.05
C VAL A 178 4.95 -9.47 -3.82
N MET A 179 4.08 -8.49 -4.05
CA MET A 179 3.23 -7.92 -3.01
C MET A 179 1.95 -8.74 -2.94
N TYR A 180 1.47 -8.98 -1.74
CA TYR A 180 0.21 -9.69 -1.51
C TYR A 180 -0.75 -8.76 -0.81
N GLU A 181 -1.99 -8.74 -1.28
CA GLU A 181 -3.12 -8.18 -0.55
C GLU A 181 -3.76 -9.29 0.28
N LEU A 182 -4.12 -8.96 1.53
CA LEU A 182 -4.84 -9.86 2.41
C LEU A 182 -6.33 -9.72 2.14
N ASP A 183 -6.95 -10.82 1.74
CA ASP A 183 -8.39 -10.93 1.63
C ASP A 183 -8.98 -11.22 3.02
N ASN A 184 -9.66 -10.22 3.58
CA ASN A 184 -10.28 -10.28 4.91
C ASN A 184 -11.80 -10.50 4.83
N GLN A 185 -12.34 -10.86 3.66
CA GLN A 185 -13.80 -11.00 3.48
C GLN A 185 -14.38 -12.05 4.45
N LYS A 186 -13.68 -13.16 4.64
CA LYS A 186 -14.11 -14.21 5.57
C LYS A 186 -14.18 -13.70 7.01
N ASP A 187 -13.18 -12.93 7.45
CA ASP A 187 -13.15 -12.36 8.80
C ASP A 187 -14.25 -11.32 9.00
N GLN A 188 -14.54 -10.50 7.98
CA GLN A 188 -15.66 -9.55 8.03
C GLN A 188 -17.01 -10.28 8.17
N VAL A 189 -17.24 -11.30 7.35
CA VAL A 189 -18.46 -12.13 7.41
C VAL A 189 -18.59 -12.81 8.77
N MET A 190 -17.51 -13.40 9.27
CA MET A 190 -17.51 -14.05 10.59
C MET A 190 -17.71 -13.06 11.73
N THR A 191 -17.20 -11.84 11.61
CA THR A 191 -17.44 -10.76 12.59
C THR A 191 -18.92 -10.41 12.65
N VAL A 192 -19.57 -10.24 11.48
CA VAL A 192 -21.01 -9.97 11.42
C VAL A 192 -21.81 -11.10 12.06
N PHE A 193 -21.48 -12.37 11.75
CA PHE A 193 -22.16 -13.51 12.37
C PHE A 193 -21.98 -13.58 13.89
N LYS A 194 -20.78 -13.30 14.41
CA LYS A 194 -20.53 -13.27 15.86
C LYS A 194 -21.32 -12.16 16.55
N VAL A 195 -21.37 -10.97 15.97
CA VAL A 195 -22.16 -9.85 16.51
C VAL A 195 -23.66 -10.18 16.48
N ALA A 196 -24.15 -10.74 15.36
CA ALA A 196 -25.54 -11.17 15.27
C ALA A 196 -25.87 -12.25 16.31
N LEU A 197 -24.97 -13.21 16.53
CA LEU A 197 -25.13 -14.25 17.56
C LEU A 197 -25.17 -13.64 18.97
N VAL A 198 -24.30 -12.69 19.29
CA VAL A 198 -24.34 -12.00 20.59
C VAL A 198 -25.66 -11.27 20.79
N ASN A 199 -26.11 -10.53 19.77
CA ASN A 199 -27.39 -9.82 19.84
C ASN A 199 -28.56 -10.79 20.05
N LEU A 200 -28.54 -11.95 19.38
CA LEU A 200 -29.56 -12.99 19.57
C LEU A 200 -29.53 -13.58 20.99
N VAL A 201 -28.34 -13.85 21.53
CA VAL A 201 -28.17 -14.35 22.90
C VAL A 201 -28.68 -13.33 23.92
N MET A 202 -28.34 -12.05 23.74
CA MET A 202 -28.82 -10.97 24.61
C MET A 202 -30.33 -10.80 24.53
N TRP A 203 -30.89 -10.81 23.31
CA TRP A 203 -32.33 -10.75 23.11
C TRP A 203 -33.05 -11.92 23.79
N THR A 204 -32.52 -13.15 23.64
CA THR A 204 -33.08 -14.36 24.27
C THR A 204 -33.02 -14.26 25.81
N ARG A 205 -31.90 -13.76 26.36
CA ARG A 205 -31.74 -13.50 27.79
C ARG A 205 -32.82 -12.54 28.30
N ASP A 206 -33.01 -11.43 27.61
CA ASP A 206 -33.91 -10.37 28.09
C ASP A 206 -35.39 -10.75 27.96
N HIS A 207 -35.75 -11.61 27.00
CA HIS A 207 -37.15 -12.00 26.75
C HIS A 207 -37.58 -13.28 27.47
N TYR A 208 -36.69 -14.26 27.61
CA TYR A 208 -37.08 -15.59 28.06
C TYR A 208 -36.45 -16.01 29.38
N PHE A 209 -35.28 -15.50 29.76
CA PHE A 209 -34.67 -15.88 31.03
C PHE A 209 -35.35 -15.16 32.21
N PRO A 210 -35.29 -15.73 33.43
CA PRO A 210 -35.73 -15.06 34.65
C PRO A 210 -35.01 -13.73 34.88
N GLU A 211 -35.63 -12.80 35.62
CA GLU A 211 -35.04 -11.48 35.91
C GLU A 211 -33.66 -11.55 36.59
N SER A 212 -33.39 -12.65 37.31
CA SER A 212 -32.08 -12.92 37.91
C SER A 212 -30.92 -13.05 36.90
N TYR A 213 -31.24 -13.08 35.59
CA TYR A 213 -30.31 -13.13 34.47
C TYR A 213 -30.22 -11.81 33.68
N ALA A 214 -30.91 -10.73 34.04
CA ALA A 214 -30.92 -9.47 33.29
C ALA A 214 -29.51 -8.89 33.02
N HIS A 215 -28.54 -9.16 33.90
CA HIS A 215 -27.13 -8.78 33.75
C HIS A 215 -26.18 -9.99 33.71
N ALA A 216 -26.69 -11.17 33.33
CA ALA A 216 -25.86 -12.37 33.22
C ALA A 216 -24.84 -12.23 32.08
N THR A 217 -23.59 -12.62 32.36
CA THR A 217 -22.52 -12.72 31.37
C THR A 217 -22.61 -14.03 30.59
N TRP A 218 -21.89 -14.14 29.47
CA TRP A 218 -21.86 -15.37 28.68
C TRP A 218 -21.51 -16.61 29.51
N LYS A 219 -20.58 -16.51 30.47
CA LYS A 219 -20.20 -17.63 31.33
C LYS A 219 -21.39 -18.27 32.07
N ARG A 220 -22.37 -17.45 32.47
CA ARG A 220 -23.57 -17.91 33.19
C ARG A 220 -24.66 -18.42 32.24
N LEU A 221 -24.70 -17.93 31.00
CA LEU A 221 -25.68 -18.30 29.98
C LEU A 221 -25.24 -19.51 29.13
N ALA A 222 -23.95 -19.64 28.86
CA ALA A 222 -23.36 -20.67 28.00
C ALA A 222 -23.82 -22.09 28.33
N PRO A 223 -23.97 -22.51 29.61
CA PRO A 223 -24.48 -23.84 29.91
C PRO A 223 -25.87 -24.14 29.32
N PHE A 224 -26.75 -23.14 29.22
CA PHE A 224 -28.09 -23.28 28.64
C PHE A 224 -28.04 -23.37 27.11
N PHE A 225 -27.18 -22.59 26.46
CA PHE A 225 -27.02 -22.60 25.01
C PHE A 225 -26.28 -23.83 24.48
N HIS A 226 -25.44 -24.47 25.30
CA HIS A 226 -24.75 -25.72 24.96
C HIS A 226 -25.45 -26.97 25.48
N LEU A 227 -26.64 -26.84 26.07
CA LEU A 227 -27.35 -27.93 26.69
C LEU A 227 -27.83 -28.93 25.61
N PRO A 228 -27.40 -30.20 25.65
CA PRO A 228 -27.90 -31.19 24.70
C PRO A 228 -29.40 -31.44 24.90
N GLY A 229 -30.11 -31.65 23.80
CA GLY A 229 -31.52 -31.98 23.78
C GLY A 229 -31.89 -32.88 22.59
N LEU A 230 -33.09 -33.41 22.63
CA LEU A 230 -33.71 -34.11 21.51
C LEU A 230 -34.67 -33.16 20.81
N VAL A 231 -34.59 -33.10 19.48
CA VAL A 231 -35.52 -32.31 18.65
C VAL A 231 -36.42 -33.29 17.90
N THR A 232 -37.72 -33.19 18.13
CA THR A 232 -38.74 -33.95 17.42
C THR A 232 -39.52 -33.00 16.53
N GLN A 233 -39.53 -33.27 15.23
CA GLN A 233 -40.21 -32.43 14.24
C GLN A 233 -41.60 -33.00 13.95
N GLY A 234 -42.65 -32.30 14.38
CA GLY A 234 -44.03 -32.56 13.99
C GLY A 234 -44.47 -31.74 12.77
N GLN A 235 -45.73 -31.93 12.38
CA GLN A 235 -46.36 -31.18 11.27
C GLN A 235 -46.59 -29.71 11.64
N ASP A 236 -47.13 -29.45 12.83
CA ASP A 236 -47.47 -28.08 13.29
C ASP A 236 -46.58 -27.56 14.42
N VAL A 237 -45.82 -28.44 15.08
CA VAL A 237 -45.02 -28.14 16.26
C VAL A 237 -43.65 -28.80 16.15
N VAL A 238 -42.60 -28.09 16.58
CA VAL A 238 -41.27 -28.63 16.84
C VAL A 238 -41.06 -28.70 18.34
N GLU A 239 -40.94 -29.92 18.86
CA GLU A 239 -40.71 -30.16 20.28
C GLU A 239 -39.22 -30.35 20.55
N VAL A 240 -38.70 -29.63 21.54
CA VAL A 240 -37.30 -29.73 21.97
C VAL A 240 -37.28 -30.15 23.43
N SER A 241 -36.83 -31.37 23.68
CA SER A 241 -36.66 -31.92 25.03
C SER A 241 -35.21 -31.80 25.47
N LEU A 242 -34.94 -30.83 26.33
CA LEU A 242 -33.61 -30.50 26.86
C LEU A 242 -33.23 -31.43 28.01
N ARG A 243 -31.97 -31.86 28.09
CA ARG A 243 -31.49 -32.66 29.23
C ARG A 243 -31.42 -31.79 30.49
N PRO A 244 -31.78 -32.30 31.67
CA PRO A 244 -31.62 -31.55 32.91
C PRO A 244 -30.12 -31.37 33.25
N PHE A 245 -29.83 -30.29 33.97
CA PHE A 245 -28.55 -30.08 34.64
C PHE A 245 -28.43 -30.97 35.89
N ASN A 246 -27.20 -31.20 36.35
CA ASN A 246 -26.96 -31.85 37.63
C ASN A 246 -27.29 -30.94 38.83
N ASP A 247 -27.29 -29.63 38.63
CA ASP A 247 -27.62 -28.63 39.66
C ASP A 247 -29.13 -28.32 39.65
N LYS A 248 -29.76 -28.48 40.82
CA LYS A 248 -31.19 -28.22 41.02
C LYS A 248 -31.58 -26.77 40.72
N ARG A 249 -30.72 -25.80 41.01
CA ARG A 249 -31.01 -24.38 40.77
C ARG A 249 -31.04 -24.07 39.27
N TYR A 250 -30.11 -24.65 38.51
CA TYR A 250 -30.12 -24.53 37.05
C TYR A 250 -31.34 -25.20 36.42
N ASN A 251 -31.83 -26.31 36.98
CA ASN A 251 -33.07 -26.95 36.51
C ASN A 251 -34.31 -26.07 36.75
N GLN A 252 -34.40 -25.42 37.92
CA GLN A 252 -35.49 -24.47 38.19
C GLN A 252 -35.47 -23.29 37.20
N ASP A 253 -34.29 -22.75 36.94
CA ASP A 253 -34.14 -21.67 35.95
C ASP A 253 -34.45 -22.15 34.52
N LEU A 254 -34.10 -23.40 34.18
CA LEU A 254 -34.39 -24.03 32.88
C LEU A 254 -35.89 -24.32 32.68
N GLU A 255 -36.58 -24.78 33.73
CA GLU A 255 -38.04 -24.98 33.71
C GLU A 255 -38.75 -23.65 33.49
N ALA A 256 -38.37 -22.61 34.24
CA ALA A 256 -38.91 -21.27 34.07
C ALA A 256 -38.65 -20.69 32.66
N LEU A 257 -37.48 -20.97 32.08
CA LEU A 257 -37.16 -20.62 30.69
C LEU A 257 -38.10 -21.33 29.71
N CYS A 258 -38.29 -22.64 29.86
CA CYS A 258 -39.18 -23.43 28.99
C CYS A 258 -40.63 -22.94 29.07
N GLU A 259 -41.13 -22.66 30.28
CA GLU A 259 -42.47 -22.12 30.50
C GLU A 259 -42.66 -20.77 29.79
N ARG A 260 -41.69 -19.85 29.92
CA ARG A 260 -41.74 -18.53 29.27
C ARG A 260 -41.70 -18.61 27.74
N VAL A 261 -40.86 -19.49 27.19
CA VAL A 261 -40.81 -19.73 25.74
C VAL A 261 -42.13 -20.30 25.24
N ASN A 262 -42.69 -21.30 25.93
CA ASN A 262 -43.97 -21.90 25.55
C ASN A 262 -45.13 -20.91 25.64
N ALA A 263 -45.12 -20.04 26.66
CA ALA A 263 -46.13 -18.99 26.82
C ALA A 263 -46.07 -17.94 25.71
N ALA A 264 -44.87 -17.60 25.23
CA ALA A 264 -44.69 -16.69 24.10
C ALA A 264 -45.05 -17.32 22.74
N ALA A 265 -45.17 -18.65 22.68
CA ALA A 265 -45.51 -19.44 21.49
C ALA A 265 -44.78 -19.00 20.21
N PRO A 266 -43.44 -18.93 20.20
CA PRO A 266 -42.69 -18.45 19.05
C PRO A 266 -42.89 -19.39 17.85
N CYS A 267 -43.05 -18.79 16.68
CA CYS A 267 -43.19 -19.50 15.41
C CYS A 267 -41.83 -19.51 14.68
N LEU A 268 -41.48 -20.67 14.15
CA LEU A 268 -40.32 -20.84 13.26
C LEU A 268 -40.60 -20.20 11.89
N PRO A 269 -39.57 -19.93 11.08
CA PRO A 269 -39.74 -19.32 9.74
C PRO A 269 -40.64 -20.12 8.78
N ASP A 270 -40.81 -21.41 9.04
CA ASP A 270 -41.68 -22.32 8.29
C ASP A 270 -43.13 -22.38 8.82
N GLY A 271 -43.46 -21.57 9.83
CA GLY A 271 -44.80 -21.45 10.42
C GLY A 271 -45.08 -22.42 11.57
N ARG A 272 -44.19 -23.36 11.88
CA ARG A 272 -44.36 -24.31 13.00
C ARG A 272 -44.13 -23.64 14.34
N ARG A 273 -44.86 -24.06 15.39
CA ARG A 273 -44.65 -23.55 16.76
C ARG A 273 -43.49 -24.27 17.43
N LEU A 274 -42.72 -23.55 18.24
CA LEU A 274 -41.66 -24.14 19.05
C LEU A 274 -42.20 -24.43 20.46
N GLN A 275 -41.98 -25.65 20.94
CA GLN A 275 -42.29 -26.06 22.31
C GLN A 275 -41.04 -26.65 22.98
N LEU A 276 -40.70 -26.11 24.15
CA LEU A 276 -39.58 -26.57 24.96
C LEU A 276 -40.07 -27.40 26.15
N SER A 277 -39.39 -28.48 26.46
CA SER A 277 -39.61 -29.26 27.68
C SER A 277 -38.28 -29.73 28.28
N VAL A 278 -38.27 -29.95 29.59
CA VAL A 278 -37.13 -30.59 30.26
C VAL A 278 -37.40 -32.10 30.31
N GLN A 279 -36.41 -32.90 29.92
CA GLN A 279 -36.51 -34.35 30.00
C GLN A 279 -36.72 -34.77 31.45
N MET A 280 -37.84 -35.44 31.71
CA MET A 280 -38.08 -36.11 32.99
C MET A 280 -37.01 -37.19 33.16
N ASN A 281 -36.25 -37.13 34.26
CA ASN A 281 -35.35 -38.21 34.65
C ASN A 281 -36.18 -39.45 35.03
N THR A 282 -36.64 -40.22 34.05
CA THR A 282 -37.12 -41.59 34.25
C THR A 282 -35.90 -42.50 34.45
N VAL A 283 -35.20 -42.33 35.56
CA VAL A 283 -34.34 -43.40 36.08
C VAL A 283 -35.28 -44.38 36.78
N ALA A 284 -35.95 -45.23 36.00
CA ALA A 284 -36.35 -46.54 36.50
C ALA A 284 -35.05 -47.29 36.80
N ARG A 285 -34.61 -47.27 38.06
CA ARG A 285 -33.54 -48.15 38.52
C ARG A 285 -34.02 -49.58 38.28
N PRO A 286 -33.34 -50.41 37.46
CA PRO A 286 -33.66 -51.82 37.44
C PRO A 286 -33.30 -52.38 38.82
N ILE A 287 -34.32 -52.90 39.51
CA ILE A 287 -34.17 -53.75 40.68
C ILE A 287 -33.33 -54.94 40.23
N LEU A 288 -32.11 -55.07 40.76
CA LEU A 288 -31.29 -56.27 40.63
C LEU A 288 -31.92 -57.36 41.48
N ASP A 289 -32.89 -58.06 40.91
CA ASP A 289 -33.48 -59.24 41.52
C ASP A 289 -32.79 -60.52 40.99
N VAL A 290 -32.22 -61.26 41.95
CA VAL A 290 -31.99 -62.70 41.95
C VAL A 290 -30.98 -63.29 40.95
N GLN A 291 -29.71 -63.35 41.38
CA GLN A 291 -28.82 -64.45 40.99
C GLN A 291 -29.38 -65.77 41.56
N LYS A 292 -30.08 -66.54 40.72
CA LYS A 292 -30.31 -67.97 41.00
C LYS A 292 -29.02 -68.74 40.74
N ARG A 293 -28.44 -69.24 41.83
CA ARG A 293 -27.55 -70.40 41.88
C ARG A 293 -28.04 -71.50 40.93
N ARG A 294 -27.14 -72.03 40.11
CA ARG A 294 -27.11 -73.47 39.82
C ARG A 294 -25.74 -74.00 40.19
N VAL A 295 -25.79 -74.93 41.13
CA VAL A 295 -24.73 -75.78 41.64
C VAL A 295 -24.76 -77.04 40.77
N ALA A 296 -23.55 -77.53 40.43
CA ALA A 296 -23.20 -78.85 39.88
C ALA A 296 -23.83 -79.24 38.53
#